data_AF-S4Y9P2-F1
#
_entry.id   AF-S4Y9P2-F1
#
_cell.length_a   1.000
_cell.length_b   1.000
_cell.length_c   1.000
_cell.angle_alpha   90.00
_cell.angle_beta   90.00
_cell.angle_gamma   90.00
#
_symmetry.space_group_name_H-M   'P 1'
#
loop_
_entity.id
_entity.type
_entity.pdbx_description
1 polymer ?
#
loop_
_entity_poly.entity_id
_entity_poly.type
_entity_poly.pdbx_seq_one_letter_code
_entity_poly.pdbx_strand_id
1 'polypeptide(L)'
;MLFSSDALHERLVQRFVERGGGARASSGARAVARGGQRRAEAEPEPVAAGHPFARIAALRALLAPGPAAPAPEDDRARWVEAIVGAPHERFSVDEAGRIAHGERPLGQLARGPTLLLPDVRLAELDDLGAGARSRVLRRLVAFARDLVEELLAPLRSPEVRALPGAARGIVYQLEQGLGTAAARDAEEQIAELAPEDRALLKAHGIEVGERVIYVQQLLRRGALERRLSLCAAWFGRGRVPACPAPGAVSVPAARGVDPKAYAAIGYPVFGTRALRADVAERVHRALASGEPAARLSSWMGCPAREAPRVAASLLG
;
A
#
# COMPACT_ATOMS: atom_id res chain seq x y z
N MET A 1 -24.78 -24.91 -44.61
CA MET A 1 -23.98 -25.77 -43.70
C MET A 1 -23.25 -24.82 -42.76
N LEU A 2 -23.27 -24.91 -41.44
CA LEU A 2 -23.86 -25.85 -40.51
C LEU A 2 -24.10 -25.09 -39.20
N PHE A 3 -25.27 -25.34 -38.62
CA PHE A 3 -25.60 -25.12 -37.23
C PHE A 3 -24.65 -25.88 -36.27
N SER A 4 -24.57 -25.37 -35.04
CA SER A 4 -24.47 -26.13 -33.78
C SER A 4 -23.08 -26.27 -33.12
N SER A 5 -22.74 -25.28 -32.29
CA SER A 5 -21.76 -25.45 -31.20
C SER A 5 -22.43 -25.81 -29.85
N ASP A 6 -23.77 -25.74 -29.75
CA ASP A 6 -24.51 -26.08 -28.53
C ASP A 6 -24.70 -27.59 -28.32
N ALA A 7 -24.76 -28.37 -29.40
CA ALA A 7 -24.90 -29.84 -29.31
C ALA A 7 -23.65 -30.56 -28.77
N LEU A 8 -22.51 -29.86 -28.70
CA LEU A 8 -21.26 -30.42 -28.15
C LEU A 8 -21.15 -30.20 -26.64
N HIS A 9 -21.85 -29.21 -26.09
CA HIS A 9 -21.86 -28.94 -24.65
C HIS A 9 -22.89 -29.81 -23.91
N GLU A 10 -24.02 -30.15 -24.52
CA GLU A 10 -25.01 -31.08 -23.93
C GLU A 10 -24.51 -32.53 -23.80
N ARG A 11 -23.58 -32.96 -24.67
CA ARG A 11 -23.10 -34.36 -24.70
C ARG A 11 -22.05 -34.72 -23.64
N LEU A 12 -21.50 -33.74 -22.92
CA LEU A 12 -20.57 -34.00 -21.82
C LEU A 12 -21.24 -34.17 -20.45
N VAL A 13 -22.51 -33.75 -20.30
CA VAL A 13 -23.27 -33.92 -19.06
C VAL A 13 -23.99 -35.29 -19.00
N GLN A 14 -24.30 -35.91 -20.15
CA GLN A 14 -25.04 -37.18 -20.20
C GLN A 14 -24.20 -38.45 -19.94
N ARG A 15 -22.87 -38.36 -19.81
CA ARG A 15 -22.01 -39.57 -19.78
C ARG A 15 -21.65 -40.12 -18.39
N PHE A 16 -22.19 -39.54 -17.32
CA PHE A 16 -21.94 -40.01 -15.94
C PHE A 16 -23.10 -40.81 -15.32
N VAL A 17 -24.18 -41.08 -16.07
CA VAL A 17 -25.39 -41.74 -15.51
C VAL A 17 -25.59 -43.20 -15.97
N GLU A 18 -24.79 -43.74 -16.91
CA GLU A 18 -25.08 -45.06 -17.51
C GLU A 18 -24.20 -46.24 -17.07
N ARG A 19 -23.50 -46.19 -15.93
CA ARG A 19 -22.81 -47.39 -15.41
C ARG A 19 -23.20 -47.71 -13.98
N GLY A 20 -24.28 -48.48 -13.86
CA GLY A 20 -24.65 -49.13 -12.61
C GLY A 20 -25.95 -49.93 -12.65
N GLY A 21 -26.34 -50.47 -13.82
CA GLY A 21 -27.51 -51.32 -13.96
C GLY A 21 -27.12 -52.72 -14.41
N GLY A 22 -27.07 -53.67 -13.49
CA GLY A 22 -26.86 -55.09 -13.78
C GLY A 22 -27.28 -56.01 -12.63
N ALA A 23 -28.49 -56.60 -12.78
CA ALA A 23 -28.99 -57.87 -12.21
C ALA A 23 -28.97 -58.08 -10.66
N ARG A 24 -29.97 -58.65 -9.97
CA ARG A 24 -31.19 -59.43 -10.27
C ARG A 24 -32.06 -59.50 -8.98
N ALA A 25 -33.38 -59.62 -9.18
CA ALA A 25 -34.50 -60.21 -8.39
C ALA A 25 -34.31 -60.56 -6.88
N SER A 26 -35.29 -60.43 -5.97
CA SER A 26 -36.74 -60.66 -6.08
C SER A 26 -37.56 -60.13 -4.89
N SER A 27 -38.83 -59.80 -5.20
CA SER A 27 -40.06 -59.89 -4.39
C SER A 27 -40.29 -59.00 -3.16
N GLY A 28 -41.41 -58.26 -3.20
CA GLY A 28 -42.14 -57.86 -2.00
C GLY A 28 -42.68 -56.44 -2.03
N ALA A 29 -43.90 -56.26 -2.53
CA ALA A 29 -44.56 -54.98 -2.72
C ALA A 29 -44.77 -54.16 -1.42
N ARG A 30 -44.56 -52.84 -1.49
CA ARG A 30 -45.64 -51.82 -1.40
C ARG A 30 -45.07 -50.40 -1.56
N ALA A 31 -45.62 -49.70 -2.54
CA ALA A 31 -45.45 -48.26 -2.73
C ALA A 31 -46.41 -47.50 -1.81
N VAL A 32 -45.90 -46.49 -1.09
CA VAL A 32 -46.67 -45.30 -0.71
C VAL A 32 -45.77 -44.07 -0.86
N ALA A 33 -46.38 -43.00 -1.36
CA ALA A 33 -45.77 -41.85 -1.99
C ALA A 33 -45.06 -40.84 -1.07
N ARG A 34 -44.12 -40.12 -1.68
CA ARG A 34 -43.77 -38.68 -1.60
C ARG A 34 -44.15 -37.92 -0.31
N GLY A 35 -43.14 -37.28 0.28
CA GLY A 35 -43.32 -36.13 1.16
C GLY A 35 -42.03 -35.74 1.86
N GLY A 36 -41.34 -34.73 1.34
CA GLY A 36 -40.22 -34.11 2.03
C GLY A 36 -40.72 -33.34 3.25
N GLN A 37 -40.35 -33.82 4.44
CA GLN A 37 -40.08 -32.97 5.58
C GLN A 37 -38.74 -33.41 6.15
N ARG A 38 -37.77 -32.48 6.13
CA ARG A 38 -36.63 -32.55 7.06
C ARG A 38 -37.23 -32.63 8.45
N ARG A 39 -37.15 -33.80 9.09
CA ARG A 39 -37.33 -33.88 10.53
C ARG A 39 -36.17 -33.08 11.11
N ALA A 40 -36.50 -32.00 11.80
CA ALA A 40 -35.59 -31.43 12.80
C ALA A 40 -35.07 -32.61 13.63
N GLU A 41 -33.76 -32.74 13.70
CA GLU A 41 -33.12 -33.64 14.66
C GLU A 41 -33.62 -33.18 16.04
N ALA A 42 -34.56 -33.93 16.60
CA ALA A 42 -35.02 -33.70 17.94
C ALA A 42 -33.81 -33.90 18.86
N GLU A 43 -33.52 -32.92 19.70
CA GLU A 43 -32.58 -33.12 20.80
C GLU A 43 -32.97 -34.40 21.55
N PRO A 44 -32.04 -35.33 21.80
CA PRO A 44 -32.37 -36.58 22.45
C PRO A 44 -32.90 -36.30 23.85
N GLU A 45 -34.14 -36.69 24.11
CA GLU A 45 -34.75 -36.53 25.44
C GLU A 45 -33.87 -37.21 26.51
N PRO A 46 -33.67 -36.56 27.66
CA PRO A 46 -32.83 -37.10 28.73
C PRO A 46 -33.43 -38.42 29.25
N VAL A 47 -32.67 -39.49 29.11
CA VAL A 47 -33.06 -40.82 29.61
C VAL A 47 -33.08 -40.77 31.15
N ALA A 48 -34.27 -40.97 31.74
CA ALA A 48 -34.47 -40.93 33.19
C ALA A 48 -33.54 -41.91 33.94
N ALA A 49 -33.11 -41.53 35.16
CA ALA A 49 -32.04 -42.15 35.94
C ALA A 49 -32.28 -43.61 36.43
N GLY A 50 -33.28 -44.31 35.90
CA GLY A 50 -33.55 -45.74 36.16
C GLY A 50 -33.79 -46.58 34.91
N HIS A 51 -33.64 -46.01 33.71
CA HIS A 51 -33.92 -46.74 32.47
C HIS A 51 -32.76 -47.70 32.12
N PRO A 52 -33.03 -48.94 31.68
CA PRO A 52 -32.01 -49.94 31.37
C PRO A 52 -30.97 -49.49 30.32
N PHE A 53 -31.30 -48.49 29.51
CA PHE A 53 -30.41 -47.92 28.49
C PHE A 53 -29.65 -46.66 28.94
N ALA A 54 -29.80 -46.20 30.18
CA ALA A 54 -29.14 -45.00 30.70
C ALA A 54 -27.60 -45.09 30.63
N ARG A 55 -27.02 -46.27 30.90
CA ARG A 55 -25.56 -46.49 30.77
C ARG A 55 -25.07 -46.40 29.33
N ILE A 56 -25.88 -46.82 28.36
CA ILE A 56 -25.53 -46.75 26.93
C ILE A 56 -25.65 -45.30 26.44
N ALA A 57 -26.68 -44.56 26.88
CA ALA A 57 -26.83 -43.14 26.59
C ALA A 57 -25.67 -42.31 27.18
N ALA A 58 -25.26 -42.59 28.42
CA ALA A 58 -24.10 -41.95 29.05
C ALA A 58 -22.79 -42.25 28.30
N LEU A 59 -22.56 -43.49 27.88
CA LEU A 59 -21.39 -43.86 27.09
C LEU A 59 -21.40 -43.17 25.71
N ARG A 60 -22.57 -43.03 25.08
CA ARG A 60 -22.74 -42.35 23.80
C ARG A 60 -22.50 -40.84 23.89
N ALA A 61 -22.87 -40.22 25.02
CA ALA A 61 -22.55 -38.82 25.29
C ALA A 61 -21.05 -38.61 25.56
N LEU A 62 -20.38 -39.57 26.22
CA LEU A 62 -18.92 -39.56 26.40
C LEU A 62 -18.14 -39.79 25.09
N LEU A 63 -18.72 -40.55 24.15
CA LEU A 63 -18.14 -40.84 22.84
C LEU A 63 -18.60 -39.87 21.74
N ALA A 64 -19.50 -38.94 22.07
CA ALA A 64 -19.91 -37.91 21.14
C ALA A 64 -18.70 -37.00 20.86
N PRO A 65 -18.33 -36.77 19.59
CA PRO A 65 -17.30 -35.79 19.30
C PRO A 65 -17.77 -34.45 19.86
N GLY A 66 -16.99 -33.85 20.78
CA GLY A 66 -17.23 -32.50 21.25
C GLY A 66 -17.32 -31.52 20.07
N PRO A 67 -17.84 -30.29 20.26
CA PRO A 67 -17.89 -29.31 19.18
C PRO A 67 -16.51 -29.21 18.55
N ALA A 68 -16.42 -29.63 17.29
CA ALA A 68 -15.15 -29.71 16.59
C ALA A 68 -14.54 -28.31 16.60
N ALA A 69 -13.34 -28.17 17.15
CA ALA A 69 -12.54 -26.98 16.92
C ALA A 69 -12.47 -26.76 15.40
N PRO A 70 -12.62 -25.52 14.91
CA PRO A 70 -12.59 -25.26 13.47
C PRO A 70 -11.33 -25.88 12.87
N ALA A 71 -11.49 -26.55 11.74
CA ALA A 71 -10.36 -27.21 11.08
C ALA A 71 -9.30 -26.15 10.71
N PRO A 72 -8.00 -26.47 10.76
CA PRO A 72 -6.94 -25.53 10.39
C PRO A 72 -7.06 -24.94 8.97
N GLU A 73 -7.82 -25.58 8.08
CA GLU A 73 -8.17 -25.05 6.76
C GLU A 73 -9.20 -23.91 6.82
N ASP A 74 -10.20 -24.00 7.69
CA ASP A 74 -11.22 -22.97 7.87
C ASP A 74 -10.63 -21.71 8.49
N ASP A 75 -9.73 -21.85 9.46
CA ASP A 75 -9.06 -20.70 10.08
C ASP A 75 -8.14 -19.96 9.10
N ARG A 76 -7.46 -20.69 8.21
CA ARG A 76 -6.64 -20.10 7.13
C ARG A 76 -7.51 -19.38 6.11
N ALA A 77 -8.60 -20.01 5.65
CA ALA A 77 -9.52 -19.37 4.72
C ALA A 77 -10.11 -18.08 5.31
N ARG A 78 -10.56 -18.13 6.58
CA ARG A 78 -11.05 -16.95 7.31
C ARG A 78 -10.00 -15.86 7.42
N TRP A 79 -8.75 -16.20 7.72
CA TRP A 79 -7.66 -15.21 7.77
C TRP A 79 -7.44 -14.55 6.40
N VAL A 80 -7.42 -15.32 5.31
CA VAL A 80 -7.28 -14.76 3.96
C VAL A 80 -8.43 -13.80 3.64
N GLU A 81 -9.67 -14.18 3.93
CA GLU A 81 -10.82 -13.31 3.70
C GLU A 81 -10.78 -12.06 4.59
N ALA A 82 -10.30 -12.18 5.83
CA ALA A 82 -10.08 -11.03 6.71
C ALA A 82 -9.04 -10.05 6.14
N ILE A 83 -7.92 -10.54 5.58
CA ILE A 83 -6.92 -9.69 4.93
C ILE A 83 -7.47 -9.06 3.65
N VAL A 84 -8.13 -9.83 2.80
CA VAL A 84 -8.68 -9.33 1.52
C VAL A 84 -9.75 -8.28 1.76
N GLY A 85 -10.60 -8.48 2.77
CA GLY A 85 -11.66 -7.55 3.16
C GLY A 85 -11.22 -6.42 4.10
N ALA A 86 -9.98 -6.43 4.61
CA ALA A 86 -9.50 -5.42 5.54
C ALA A 86 -9.45 -4.03 4.86
N PRO A 87 -9.87 -2.96 5.56
CA PRO A 87 -9.77 -1.59 5.04
C PRO A 87 -8.31 -1.10 5.02
N HIS A 88 -8.03 -0.02 4.29
CA HIS A 88 -6.66 0.47 4.03
C HIS A 88 -5.87 0.75 5.32
N GLU A 89 -6.55 1.34 6.31
CA GLU A 89 -5.98 1.81 7.57
C GLU A 89 -5.49 0.68 8.49
N ARG A 90 -5.88 -0.58 8.19
CA ARG A 90 -5.40 -1.76 8.91
C ARG A 90 -4.04 -2.23 8.43
N PHE A 91 -3.58 -1.73 7.29
CA PHE A 91 -2.27 -2.02 6.76
C PHE A 91 -1.31 -0.89 7.13
N SER A 92 -0.07 -1.26 7.41
CA SER A 92 1.02 -0.33 7.67
C SER A 92 2.19 -0.61 6.74
N VAL A 93 2.92 0.45 6.38
CA VAL A 93 4.18 0.35 5.65
C VAL A 93 5.28 1.06 6.43
N ASP A 94 6.42 0.41 6.61
CA ASP A 94 7.60 1.03 7.22
C ASP A 94 8.45 1.78 6.19
N GLU A 95 9.44 2.55 6.66
CA GLU A 95 10.37 3.30 5.81
C GLU A 95 11.17 2.42 4.84
N ALA A 96 11.31 1.13 5.17
CA ALA A 96 11.97 0.14 4.33
C ALA A 96 11.02 -0.47 3.27
N GLY A 97 9.74 -0.15 3.31
CA GLY A 97 8.69 -0.64 2.41
C GLY A 97 8.03 -1.95 2.85
N ARG A 98 8.27 -2.45 4.07
CA ARG A 98 7.63 -3.67 4.55
C ARG A 98 6.16 -3.40 4.84
N ILE A 99 5.30 -4.24 4.32
CA ILE A 99 3.85 -4.15 4.47
C ILE A 99 3.42 -5.16 5.52
N ALA A 100 2.68 -4.70 6.53
CA ALA A 100 2.15 -5.52 7.61
C ALA A 100 0.66 -5.25 7.83
N HIS A 101 -0.01 -6.21 8.47
CA HIS A 101 -1.36 -6.05 9.00
C HIS A 101 -1.33 -6.35 10.50
N GLY A 102 -1.39 -5.31 11.32
CA GLY A 102 -0.93 -5.38 12.71
C GLY A 102 0.54 -5.79 12.78
N GLU A 103 0.87 -6.76 13.63
CA GLU A 103 2.23 -7.26 13.79
C GLU A 103 2.66 -8.30 12.73
N ARG A 104 1.73 -8.77 11.87
CA ARG A 104 2.03 -9.83 10.90
C ARG A 104 2.57 -9.24 9.60
N PRO A 105 3.83 -9.54 9.19
CA PRO A 105 4.35 -9.11 7.90
C PRO A 105 3.65 -9.87 6.78
N LEU A 106 3.21 -9.15 5.75
CA LEU A 106 2.50 -9.71 4.60
C LEU A 106 3.32 -9.62 3.31
N GLY A 107 4.20 -8.62 3.20
CA GLY A 107 5.00 -8.43 2.02
C GLY A 107 5.90 -7.20 2.10
N GLN A 108 6.38 -6.78 0.95
CA GLN A 108 7.37 -5.74 0.81
C GLN A 108 7.14 -5.03 -0.53
N LEU A 109 7.13 -3.70 -0.51
CA LEU A 109 7.12 -2.90 -1.73
C LEU A 109 8.36 -3.23 -2.57
N ALA A 110 8.14 -3.39 -3.86
CA ALA A 110 9.14 -3.72 -4.87
C ALA A 110 9.12 -2.68 -5.99
N ARG A 111 10.21 -2.63 -6.75
CA ARG A 111 10.32 -1.75 -7.92
C ARG A 111 9.29 -2.14 -8.97
N GLY A 112 8.33 -1.25 -9.23
CA GLY A 112 7.40 -1.37 -10.35
C GLY A 112 7.83 -0.52 -11.55
N PRO A 113 6.92 -0.24 -12.50
CA PRO A 113 7.26 0.48 -13.75
C PRO A 113 7.64 1.95 -13.52
N THR A 114 7.08 2.60 -12.49
CA THR A 114 7.40 3.99 -12.12
C THR A 114 7.49 4.13 -10.61
N LEU A 115 8.06 5.25 -10.13
CA LEU A 115 8.07 5.59 -8.70
C LEU A 115 6.66 5.69 -8.10
N LEU A 116 5.67 6.03 -8.94
CA LEU A 116 4.25 6.17 -8.55
C LEU A 116 3.45 4.87 -8.68
N LEU A 117 4.05 3.83 -9.24
CA LEU A 117 3.43 2.53 -9.45
C LEU A 117 4.33 1.44 -8.85
N PRO A 118 4.43 1.34 -7.51
CA PRO A 118 5.21 0.29 -6.87
C PRO A 118 4.56 -1.08 -7.08
N ASP A 119 5.39 -2.10 -7.24
CA ASP A 119 4.97 -3.51 -7.19
C ASP A 119 5.04 -4.02 -5.75
N VAL A 120 4.59 -5.26 -5.51
CA VAL A 120 4.66 -5.92 -4.21
C VAL A 120 5.27 -7.30 -4.33
N ARG A 121 6.23 -7.61 -3.46
CA ARG A 121 6.71 -8.96 -3.19
C ARG A 121 6.00 -9.50 -1.96
N LEU A 122 5.29 -10.62 -2.12
CA LEU A 122 4.64 -11.30 -1.00
C LEU A 122 5.70 -11.91 -0.06
N ALA A 123 5.44 -11.88 1.25
CA ALA A 123 6.25 -12.61 2.22
C ALA A 123 6.11 -14.14 2.03
N GLU A 124 6.99 -14.91 2.66
CA GLU A 124 6.87 -16.35 2.76
C GLU A 124 5.68 -16.69 3.68
N LEU A 125 4.57 -17.04 3.03
CA LEU A 125 3.33 -17.52 3.66
C LEU A 125 3.17 -19.00 3.29
N ASP A 126 4.01 -19.83 3.87
CA ASP A 126 4.17 -21.26 3.54
C ASP A 126 2.92 -22.10 3.84
N ASP A 127 2.03 -21.55 4.67
CA ASP A 127 0.75 -22.11 5.06
C ASP A 127 -0.37 -21.91 4.02
N LEU A 128 -0.13 -21.10 2.98
CA LEU A 128 -1.15 -20.70 2.00
C LEU A 128 -0.97 -21.35 0.63
N GLY A 129 -2.07 -21.90 0.09
CA GLY A 129 -2.15 -22.34 -1.30
C GLY A 129 -2.05 -21.19 -2.31
N ALA A 130 -1.70 -21.52 -3.56
CA ALA A 130 -1.46 -20.54 -4.63
C ALA A 130 -2.62 -19.54 -4.84
N GLY A 131 -3.87 -20.01 -4.74
CA GLY A 131 -5.06 -19.16 -4.86
C GLY A 131 -5.15 -18.09 -3.76
N ALA A 132 -4.89 -18.47 -2.50
CA ALA A 132 -4.88 -17.56 -1.37
C ALA A 132 -3.76 -16.52 -1.49
N ARG A 133 -2.55 -16.96 -1.85
CA ARG A 133 -1.39 -16.07 -2.09
C ARG A 133 -1.68 -15.02 -3.16
N SER A 134 -2.33 -15.41 -4.26
CA SER A 134 -2.75 -14.49 -5.33
C SER A 134 -3.79 -13.47 -4.85
N ARG A 135 -4.76 -13.86 -4.01
CA ARG A 135 -5.72 -12.92 -3.43
C ARG A 135 -5.04 -11.89 -2.51
N VAL A 136 -4.16 -12.36 -1.62
CA VAL A 136 -3.39 -11.48 -0.72
C VAL A 136 -2.50 -10.54 -1.52
N LEU A 137 -1.76 -11.04 -2.51
CA LEU A 137 -0.91 -10.21 -3.36
C LEU A 137 -1.72 -9.11 -4.07
N ARG A 138 -2.87 -9.44 -4.67
CA ARG A 138 -3.75 -8.44 -5.30
C ARG A 138 -4.20 -7.38 -4.29
N ARG A 139 -4.53 -7.76 -3.06
CA ARG A 139 -4.90 -6.81 -2.00
C ARG A 139 -3.73 -5.89 -1.64
N LEU A 140 -2.52 -6.42 -1.49
CA LEU A 140 -1.34 -5.61 -1.18
C LEU A 140 -0.96 -4.66 -2.32
N VAL A 141 -1.12 -5.09 -3.59
CA VAL A 141 -0.93 -4.20 -4.75
C VAL A 141 -1.95 -3.07 -4.75
N ALA A 142 -3.22 -3.34 -4.40
CA ALA A 142 -4.22 -2.29 -4.22
C ALA A 142 -3.82 -1.32 -3.10
N PHE A 143 -3.41 -1.84 -1.94
CA PHE A 143 -2.88 -1.02 -0.83
C PHE A 143 -1.70 -0.13 -1.26
N ALA A 144 -0.76 -0.67 -2.04
CA ALA A 144 0.38 0.09 -2.53
C ALA A 144 -0.02 1.23 -3.48
N ARG A 145 -1.09 1.06 -4.26
CA ARG A 145 -1.66 2.13 -5.10
C ARG A 145 -2.36 3.19 -4.24
N ASP A 146 -3.19 2.76 -3.31
CA ASP A 146 -3.89 3.63 -2.37
C ASP A 146 -2.88 4.50 -1.58
N LEU A 147 -1.75 3.92 -1.17
CA LEU A 147 -0.66 4.64 -0.49
C LEU A 147 -0.15 5.83 -1.30
N VAL A 148 0.03 5.65 -2.61
CA VAL A 148 0.49 6.72 -3.53
C VAL A 148 -0.62 7.75 -3.73
N GLU A 149 -1.86 7.31 -3.91
CA GLU A 149 -3.02 8.21 -4.04
C GLU A 149 -3.20 9.08 -2.80
N GLU A 150 -3.11 8.51 -1.60
CA GLU A 150 -3.18 9.27 -0.34
C GLU A 150 -2.03 10.26 -0.20
N LEU A 151 -0.80 9.84 -0.54
CA LEU A 151 0.37 10.70 -0.45
C LEU A 151 0.26 11.89 -1.41
N LEU A 152 -0.28 11.67 -2.62
CA LEU A 152 -0.38 12.70 -3.66
C LEU A 152 -1.75 13.40 -3.71
N ALA A 153 -2.68 13.06 -2.81
CA ALA A 153 -4.00 13.69 -2.74
C ALA A 153 -3.94 15.24 -2.76
N PRO A 154 -3.00 15.91 -2.07
CA PRO A 154 -2.79 17.35 -2.18
C PRO A 154 -2.61 17.91 -3.59
N LEU A 155 -1.96 17.14 -4.47
CA LEU A 155 -1.64 17.53 -5.85
C LEU A 155 -2.75 17.15 -6.83
N ARG A 156 -3.76 16.40 -6.35
CA ARG A 156 -4.79 15.77 -7.18
C ARG A 156 -6.19 16.30 -6.90
N SER A 157 -6.32 17.39 -6.14
CA SER A 157 -7.62 18.02 -5.88
C SER A 157 -8.25 18.53 -7.19
N PRO A 158 -9.59 18.61 -7.28
CA PRO A 158 -10.27 19.15 -8.45
C PRO A 158 -9.80 20.56 -8.84
N GLU A 159 -9.52 21.41 -7.86
CA GLU A 159 -9.04 22.79 -8.03
C GLU A 159 -7.64 22.79 -8.64
N VAL A 160 -6.73 21.95 -8.13
CA VAL A 160 -5.37 21.79 -8.66
C VAL A 160 -5.40 21.17 -10.07
N ARG A 161 -6.39 20.34 -10.38
CA ARG A 161 -6.59 19.79 -11.73
C ARG A 161 -7.16 20.81 -12.73
N ALA A 162 -7.88 21.82 -12.27
CA ALA A 162 -8.45 22.88 -13.10
C ALA A 162 -7.45 24.01 -13.44
N LEU A 163 -6.25 23.99 -12.85
CA LEU A 163 -5.18 24.95 -13.13
C LEU A 163 -4.77 24.97 -14.62
N PRO A 164 -4.27 26.10 -15.13
CA PRO A 164 -3.80 26.22 -16.51
C PRO A 164 -2.48 25.47 -16.76
N GLY A 165 -2.07 25.41 -18.03
CA GLY A 165 -0.99 24.53 -18.52
C GLY A 165 0.33 24.65 -17.75
N ALA A 166 0.84 25.86 -17.52
CA ALA A 166 2.08 26.09 -16.78
C ALA A 166 2.01 25.54 -15.34
N ALA A 167 0.97 25.90 -14.60
CA ALA A 167 0.73 25.41 -13.24
C ALA A 167 0.54 23.88 -13.20
N ARG A 168 -0.15 23.30 -14.19
CA ARG A 168 -0.29 21.83 -14.35
C ARG A 168 1.05 21.16 -14.60
N GLY A 169 1.94 21.78 -15.38
CA GLY A 169 3.31 21.31 -15.58
C GLY A 169 4.10 21.25 -14.27
N ILE A 170 4.00 22.28 -13.43
CA ILE A 170 4.61 22.30 -12.09
C ILE A 170 4.05 21.15 -11.22
N VAL A 171 2.73 20.98 -11.19
CA VAL A 171 2.08 19.90 -10.44
C VAL A 171 2.57 18.52 -10.92
N TYR A 172 2.69 18.32 -12.23
CA TYR A 172 3.22 17.08 -12.78
C TYR A 172 4.64 16.80 -12.32
N GLN A 173 5.54 17.80 -12.35
CA GLN A 173 6.91 17.64 -11.85
C GLN A 173 6.93 17.29 -10.35
N LEU A 174 6.05 17.92 -9.55
CA LEU A 174 5.90 17.59 -8.14
C LEU A 174 5.41 16.15 -7.94
N GLU A 175 4.45 15.67 -8.71
CA GLU A 175 4.00 14.28 -8.63
C GLU A 175 5.16 13.31 -8.91
N GLN A 176 5.94 13.54 -9.97
CA GLN A 176 7.09 12.70 -10.30
C GLN A 176 8.17 12.70 -9.20
N GLY A 177 8.30 13.81 -8.45
CA GLY A 177 9.23 13.97 -7.35
C GLY A 177 8.67 13.67 -5.95
N LEU A 178 7.51 13.02 -5.86
CA LEU A 178 6.80 12.74 -4.60
C LEU A 178 6.56 14.00 -3.73
N GLY A 179 6.28 15.13 -4.38
CA GLY A 179 6.01 16.41 -3.74
C GLY A 179 7.21 17.35 -3.65
N THR A 180 8.31 17.11 -4.37
CA THR A 180 9.47 18.00 -4.42
C THR A 180 10.14 17.96 -5.79
N ALA A 181 10.40 19.12 -6.38
CA ALA A 181 11.09 19.26 -7.65
C ALA A 181 12.13 20.39 -7.56
N ALA A 182 13.18 20.32 -8.38
CA ALA A 182 14.08 21.47 -8.51
C ALA A 182 13.39 22.54 -9.35
N ALA A 183 13.49 23.81 -8.94
CA ALA A 183 12.86 24.92 -9.66
C ALA A 183 13.35 25.01 -11.11
N ARG A 184 14.64 24.70 -11.34
CA ARG A 184 15.25 24.65 -12.68
C ARG A 184 14.58 23.67 -13.65
N ASP A 185 14.00 22.58 -13.12
CA ASP A 185 13.34 21.57 -13.95
C ASP A 185 11.94 22.03 -14.42
N ALA A 186 11.48 23.20 -13.94
CA ALA A 186 10.22 23.83 -14.28
C ALA A 186 10.38 25.33 -14.61
N GLU A 187 11.56 25.77 -15.05
CA GLU A 187 11.90 27.19 -15.29
C GLU A 187 10.90 27.88 -16.23
N GLU A 188 10.57 27.23 -17.36
CA GLU A 188 9.60 27.74 -18.34
C GLU A 188 8.21 27.90 -17.72
N GLN A 189 7.74 26.88 -17.00
CA GLN A 189 6.44 26.90 -16.35
C GLN A 189 6.37 27.94 -15.23
N ILE A 190 7.46 28.16 -14.51
CA ILE A 190 7.55 29.20 -13.48
C ILE A 190 7.47 30.60 -14.13
N ALA A 191 8.14 30.80 -15.26
CA ALA A 191 8.15 32.07 -15.98
C ALA A 191 6.77 32.42 -16.56
N GLU A 192 6.01 31.42 -16.99
CA GLU A 192 4.65 31.58 -17.54
C GLU A 192 3.56 31.64 -16.46
N LEU A 193 3.90 31.43 -15.18
CA LEU A 193 2.92 31.33 -14.10
C LEU A 193 2.31 32.68 -13.75
N ALA A 194 1.00 32.81 -13.92
CA ALA A 194 0.27 34.02 -13.53
C ALA A 194 0.27 34.22 -12.00
N PRO A 195 0.20 35.47 -11.50
CA PRO A 195 0.14 35.76 -10.06
C PRO A 195 -1.02 35.05 -9.34
N GLU A 196 -2.17 34.93 -10.00
CA GLU A 196 -3.38 34.29 -9.46
C GLU A 196 -3.19 32.78 -9.31
N ASP A 197 -2.58 32.13 -10.31
CA ASP A 197 -2.26 30.70 -10.27
C ASP A 197 -1.21 30.39 -9.20
N ARG A 198 -0.20 31.25 -9.06
CA ARG A 198 0.79 31.15 -7.99
C ARG A 198 0.13 31.27 -6.61
N ALA A 199 -0.82 32.18 -6.44
CA ALA A 199 -1.58 32.32 -5.20
C ALA A 199 -2.45 31.07 -4.94
N LEU A 200 -3.06 30.49 -5.97
CA LEU A 200 -3.86 29.26 -5.87
C LEU A 200 -2.99 28.06 -5.47
N LEU A 201 -1.83 27.87 -6.12
CA LEU A 201 -0.87 26.83 -5.75
C LEU A 201 -0.45 26.96 -4.28
N LYS A 202 -0.14 28.19 -3.84
CA LYS A 202 0.21 28.47 -2.45
C LYS A 202 -0.92 28.16 -1.48
N ALA A 203 -2.17 28.48 -1.83
CA ALA A 203 -3.34 28.15 -1.02
C ALA A 203 -3.51 26.62 -0.84
N HIS A 204 -3.04 25.82 -1.80
CA HIS A 204 -3.01 24.35 -1.71
C HIS A 204 -1.73 23.80 -1.04
N GLY A 205 -0.90 24.68 -0.47
CA GLY A 205 0.34 24.32 0.20
C GLY A 205 1.47 23.92 -0.75
N ILE A 206 1.38 24.31 -2.03
CA ILE A 206 2.44 24.17 -3.02
C ILE A 206 3.25 25.48 -3.03
N GLU A 207 4.48 25.41 -2.58
CA GLU A 207 5.41 26.54 -2.55
C GLU A 207 6.29 26.49 -3.80
N VAL A 208 6.16 27.51 -4.65
CA VAL A 208 6.98 27.71 -5.86
C VAL A 208 8.17 28.60 -5.51
N GLY A 209 9.24 27.97 -5.03
CA GLY A 209 10.49 28.62 -4.65
C GLY A 209 11.45 28.87 -5.83
N GLU A 210 12.59 29.48 -5.52
CA GLU A 210 13.64 29.83 -6.49
C GLU A 210 14.60 28.67 -6.75
N ARG A 211 14.84 27.80 -5.78
CA ARG A 211 15.71 26.61 -5.91
C ARG A 211 14.89 25.33 -5.95
N VAL A 212 13.81 25.29 -5.18
CA VAL A 212 13.00 24.10 -4.95
C VAL A 212 11.52 24.46 -4.97
N ILE A 213 10.73 23.65 -5.66
CA ILE A 213 9.28 23.64 -5.57
C ILE A 213 8.88 22.47 -4.67
N TYR A 214 7.99 22.67 -3.71
CA TYR A 214 7.61 21.61 -2.79
C TYR A 214 6.19 21.74 -2.23
N VAL A 215 5.67 20.63 -1.73
CA VAL A 215 4.38 20.56 -1.04
C VAL A 215 4.61 20.57 0.47
N GLN A 216 4.18 21.63 1.16
CA GLN A 216 4.47 21.86 2.58
C GLN A 216 4.04 20.70 3.48
N GLN A 217 2.86 20.13 3.23
CA GLN A 217 2.33 19.00 4.01
C GLN A 217 3.10 17.69 3.81
N LEU A 218 3.79 17.53 2.67
CA LEU A 218 4.59 16.34 2.37
C LEU A 218 6.01 16.37 2.97
N LEU A 219 6.32 17.43 3.74
CA LEU A 219 7.50 17.51 4.59
C LEU A 219 7.27 16.98 6.01
N ARG A 220 6.00 16.66 6.37
CA ARG A 220 5.66 16.09 7.67
C ARG A 220 6.15 14.65 7.78
N ARG A 221 6.39 14.20 9.03
CA ARG A 221 6.97 12.89 9.33
C ARG A 221 6.23 11.71 8.67
N GLY A 222 4.91 11.64 8.79
CA GLY A 222 4.15 10.55 8.17
C GLY A 222 4.27 10.50 6.65
N ALA A 223 4.29 11.66 5.98
CA ALA A 223 4.53 11.72 4.54
C ALA A 223 5.98 11.35 4.18
N LEU A 224 6.96 11.81 4.97
CA LEU A 224 8.37 11.46 4.82
C LEU A 224 8.61 9.94 4.89
N GLU A 225 7.99 9.25 5.84
CA GLU A 225 8.10 7.78 5.99
C GLU A 225 7.53 7.04 4.78
N ARG A 226 6.36 7.48 4.26
CA ARG A 226 5.77 6.94 3.03
C ARG A 226 6.62 7.25 1.78
N ARG A 227 7.21 8.44 1.70
CA ARG A 227 8.14 8.80 0.61
C ARG A 227 9.38 7.91 0.65
N LEU A 228 9.92 7.66 1.84
CA LEU A 228 11.03 6.73 2.04
C LEU A 228 10.67 5.30 1.64
N SER A 229 9.48 4.81 1.98
CA SER A 229 9.03 3.46 1.60
C SER A 229 8.97 3.28 0.08
N LEU A 230 8.46 4.29 -0.65
CA LEU A 230 8.43 4.31 -2.12
C LEU A 230 9.83 4.43 -2.71
N CYS A 231 10.68 5.30 -2.14
CA CYS A 231 12.07 5.44 -2.57
C CYS A 231 12.85 4.14 -2.35
N ALA A 232 12.65 3.45 -1.23
CA ALA A 232 13.31 2.20 -0.90
C ALA A 232 12.95 1.09 -1.88
N ALA A 233 11.69 1.07 -2.34
CA ALA A 233 11.23 0.18 -3.40
C ALA A 233 11.86 0.51 -4.77
N TRP A 234 11.93 1.79 -5.12
CA TRP A 234 12.41 2.25 -6.43
C TRP A 234 13.94 2.24 -6.57
N PHE A 235 14.64 2.94 -5.68
CA PHE A 235 16.12 3.08 -5.71
C PHE A 235 16.82 1.88 -5.07
N GLY A 236 16.14 1.17 -4.18
CA GLY A 236 16.69 0.07 -3.39
C GLY A 236 17.04 0.50 -1.96
N ARG A 237 16.78 -0.36 -0.98
CA ARG A 237 16.90 -0.08 0.47
C ARG A 237 18.27 0.42 0.93
N GLY A 238 19.35 0.04 0.24
CA GLY A 238 20.72 0.50 0.54
C GLY A 238 21.17 1.73 -0.25
N ARG A 239 20.29 2.29 -1.09
CA ARG A 239 20.57 3.42 -2.00
C ARG A 239 19.62 4.59 -1.75
N VAL A 240 18.98 4.61 -0.58
CA VAL A 240 18.16 5.71 -0.11
C VAL A 240 18.80 6.36 1.11
N PRO A 241 18.53 7.65 1.37
CA PRO A 241 18.96 8.29 2.60
C PRO A 241 18.41 7.57 3.82
N ALA A 242 19.19 7.55 4.91
CA ALA A 242 18.64 7.20 6.21
C ALA A 242 17.54 8.22 6.58
N CYS A 243 16.51 7.76 7.28
CA CYS A 243 15.42 8.64 7.67
C CYS A 243 15.93 9.78 8.57
N PRO A 244 15.69 11.05 8.19
CA PRO A 244 16.04 12.19 9.02
C PRO A 244 15.43 12.09 10.42
N ALA A 245 16.22 12.40 11.45
CA ALA A 245 15.74 12.44 12.83
C ALA A 245 14.59 13.46 12.98
N PRO A 246 13.68 13.28 13.96
CA PRO A 246 12.62 14.24 14.23
C PRO A 246 13.17 15.67 14.39
N GLY A 247 12.62 16.62 13.64
CA GLY A 247 13.06 18.02 13.66
C GLY A 247 14.35 18.32 12.87
N ALA A 248 15.01 17.31 12.30
CA ALA A 248 16.19 17.54 11.47
C ALA A 248 15.84 18.42 10.26
N VAL A 249 16.64 19.48 10.07
CA VAL A 249 16.51 20.41 8.93
C VAL A 249 17.48 20.07 7.80
N SER A 250 18.47 19.23 8.08
CA SER A 250 19.40 18.72 7.10
C SER A 250 20.00 17.38 7.51
N VAL A 251 20.52 16.66 6.52
CA VAL A 251 21.29 15.42 6.70
C VAL A 251 22.55 15.47 5.85
N PRO A 252 23.62 14.72 6.18
CA PRO A 252 24.78 14.62 5.29
C PRO A 252 24.38 13.93 3.99
N ALA A 253 24.87 14.43 2.86
CA ALA A 253 24.73 13.74 1.58
C ALA A 253 25.71 12.57 1.52
N ALA A 254 25.20 11.34 1.62
CA ALA A 254 25.99 10.13 1.62
C ALA A 254 26.51 9.83 0.21
N ARG A 255 27.77 9.38 0.11
CA ARG A 255 28.35 8.96 -1.16
C ARG A 255 27.60 7.72 -1.69
N GLY A 256 27.31 7.71 -2.99
CA GLY A 256 26.66 6.59 -3.67
C GLY A 256 25.13 6.55 -3.56
N VAL A 257 24.52 7.50 -2.83
CA VAL A 257 23.06 7.72 -2.84
C VAL A 257 22.73 8.75 -3.91
N ASP A 258 21.74 8.45 -4.75
CA ASP A 258 21.31 9.33 -5.84
C ASP A 258 20.71 10.63 -5.25
N PRO A 259 21.15 11.83 -5.68
CA PRO A 259 20.52 13.10 -5.29
C PRO A 259 19.00 13.14 -5.53
N LYS A 260 18.48 12.38 -6.50
CA LYS A 260 17.04 12.25 -6.74
C LYS A 260 16.32 11.55 -5.58
N ALA A 261 16.95 10.59 -4.90
CA ALA A 261 16.36 9.95 -3.72
C ALA A 261 16.23 10.94 -2.56
N TYR A 262 17.20 11.83 -2.40
CA TYR A 262 17.17 12.94 -1.45
C TYR A 262 16.07 13.96 -1.77
N ALA A 263 15.98 14.40 -3.03
CA ALA A 263 14.91 15.29 -3.47
C ALA A 263 13.52 14.64 -3.30
N ALA A 264 13.37 13.35 -3.65
CA ALA A 264 12.12 12.61 -3.55
C ALA A 264 11.61 12.42 -2.13
N ILE A 265 12.43 12.62 -1.08
CA ILE A 265 12.00 12.65 0.32
C ILE A 265 11.87 14.08 0.89
N GLY A 266 12.05 15.11 0.07
CA GLY A 266 11.92 16.52 0.46
C GLY A 266 13.20 17.15 0.98
N TYR A 267 14.35 16.52 0.75
CA TYR A 267 15.67 16.98 1.19
C TYR A 267 16.63 17.16 0.00
N PRO A 268 16.41 18.09 -0.94
CA PRO A 268 17.33 18.29 -2.06
C PRO A 268 18.78 18.57 -1.60
N VAL A 269 19.74 18.10 -2.40
CA VAL A 269 21.18 18.17 -2.10
C VAL A 269 21.77 19.52 -2.53
N PHE A 270 22.43 20.20 -1.59
CA PHE A 270 23.21 21.41 -1.82
C PHE A 270 24.61 21.23 -1.24
N GLY A 271 25.60 21.13 -2.13
CA GLY A 271 26.99 20.83 -1.77
C GLY A 271 27.12 19.49 -1.03
N THR A 272 27.47 19.54 0.25
CA THR A 272 27.73 18.34 1.08
C THR A 272 26.54 17.91 1.93
N ARG A 273 25.43 18.66 1.87
CA ARG A 273 24.25 18.44 2.73
C ARG A 273 22.99 18.34 1.89
N ALA A 274 22.03 17.58 2.39
CA ALA A 274 20.68 17.54 1.91
C ALA A 274 19.81 18.35 2.89
N LEU A 275 19.19 19.43 2.43
CA LEU A 275 18.43 20.37 3.26
C LEU A 275 16.95 20.16 3.02
N ARG A 276 16.14 20.23 4.07
CA ARG A 276 14.68 20.20 3.95
C ARG A 276 14.23 21.35 3.05
N ALA A 277 13.32 21.09 2.11
CA ALA A 277 12.99 22.03 1.03
C ALA A 277 12.61 23.45 1.52
N ASP A 278 11.81 23.55 2.58
CA ASP A 278 11.42 24.82 3.21
C ASP A 278 12.60 25.60 3.80
N VAL A 279 13.56 24.87 4.38
CA VAL A 279 14.79 25.43 4.95
C VAL A 279 15.72 25.90 3.83
N ALA A 280 15.86 25.11 2.77
CA ALA A 280 16.67 25.47 1.60
C ALA A 280 16.20 26.79 1.00
N GLU A 281 14.89 26.96 0.75
CA GLU A 281 14.33 28.20 0.23
C GLU A 281 14.50 29.39 1.18
N ARG A 282 14.28 29.17 2.49
CA ARG A 282 14.46 30.23 3.49
C ARG A 282 15.91 30.69 3.57
N VAL A 283 16.87 29.76 3.54
CA VAL A 283 18.30 30.05 3.56
C VAL A 283 18.72 30.75 2.27
N HIS A 284 18.27 30.26 1.11
CA HIS A 284 18.51 30.89 -0.18
C HIS A 284 18.08 32.36 -0.18
N ARG A 285 16.85 32.64 0.27
CA ARG A 285 16.34 34.02 0.37
C ARG A 285 17.20 34.92 1.26
N ALA A 286 17.65 34.40 2.41
CA ALA A 286 18.52 35.16 3.32
C ALA A 286 19.91 35.42 2.70
N LEU A 287 20.49 34.43 2.02
CA LEU A 287 21.76 34.60 1.29
C LEU A 287 21.61 35.63 0.17
N ALA A 288 20.52 35.58 -0.59
CA ALA A 288 20.22 36.53 -1.66
C ALA A 288 20.03 37.96 -1.15
N SER A 289 19.56 38.14 0.09
CA SER A 289 19.50 39.46 0.76
C SER A 289 20.84 39.90 1.38
N GLY A 290 21.93 39.14 1.19
CA GLY A 290 23.26 39.48 1.65
C GLY A 290 23.60 38.98 3.07
N GLU A 291 22.80 38.11 3.67
CA GLU A 291 23.15 37.53 4.97
C GLU A 291 24.39 36.64 4.86
N PRO A 292 25.39 36.79 5.77
CA PRO A 292 26.58 35.96 5.74
C PRO A 292 26.26 34.48 6.00
N ALA A 293 26.76 33.58 5.14
CA ALA A 293 26.58 32.13 5.27
C ALA A 293 26.93 31.57 6.66
N ALA A 294 27.94 32.15 7.33
CA ALA A 294 28.34 31.76 8.67
C ALA A 294 27.20 31.89 9.71
N ARG A 295 26.37 32.93 9.61
CA ARG A 295 25.21 33.16 10.49
C ARG A 295 24.06 32.19 10.23
N LEU A 296 24.00 31.64 9.01
CA LEU A 296 22.96 30.72 8.58
C LEU A 296 23.34 29.24 8.81
N SER A 297 24.53 28.96 9.36
CA SER A 297 25.01 27.60 9.64
C SER A 297 24.04 26.80 10.52
N SER A 298 23.46 27.43 11.56
CA SER A 298 22.45 26.82 12.42
C SER A 298 21.15 26.52 11.67
N TRP A 299 20.74 27.39 10.75
CA TRP A 299 19.53 27.20 9.93
C TRP A 299 19.71 26.03 8.96
N MET A 300 20.90 25.91 8.36
CA MET A 300 21.28 24.81 7.48
C MET A 300 21.54 23.50 8.25
N GLY A 301 21.53 23.52 9.58
CA GLY A 301 21.89 22.36 10.42
C GLY A 301 23.29 21.83 10.12
N CYS A 302 24.24 22.69 9.75
CA CYS A 302 25.60 22.28 9.37
C CYS A 302 26.67 22.97 10.23
N PRO A 303 27.86 22.35 10.40
CA PRO A 303 29.00 23.01 11.02
C PRO A 303 29.37 24.29 10.27
N ALA A 304 29.84 25.32 10.99
CA ALA A 304 30.21 26.62 10.39
C ALA A 304 31.24 26.51 9.24
N ARG A 305 32.12 25.50 9.30
CA ARG A 305 33.10 25.20 8.23
C ARG A 305 32.48 24.71 6.91
N GLU A 306 31.28 24.11 6.97
CA GLU A 306 30.56 23.61 5.78
C GLU A 306 29.64 24.67 5.18
N ALA A 307 29.22 25.66 5.98
CA ALA A 307 28.27 26.70 5.59
C ALA A 307 28.63 27.43 4.28
N PRO A 308 29.90 27.84 4.02
CA PRO A 308 30.25 28.50 2.76
C PRO A 308 30.02 27.62 1.53
N ARG A 309 30.30 26.31 1.63
CA ARG A 309 30.12 25.36 0.51
C ARG A 309 28.65 25.10 0.22
N VAL A 310 27.83 24.98 1.26
CA VAL A 310 26.39 24.81 1.11
C VAL A 310 25.76 26.09 0.55
N ALA A 311 26.15 27.25 1.07
CA ALA A 311 25.66 28.54 0.60
C ALA A 311 26.01 28.81 -0.88
N ALA A 312 27.25 28.53 -1.30
CA ALA A 312 27.64 28.63 -2.70
C ALA A 312 26.74 27.77 -3.61
N SER A 313 26.48 26.51 -3.21
CA SER A 313 25.59 25.62 -3.97
C SER A 313 24.12 26.08 -4.00
N LEU A 314 23.66 26.80 -2.97
CA LEU A 314 22.31 27.37 -2.92
C LEU A 314 22.18 28.57 -3.85
N LEU A 315 23.19 29.44 -3.93
CA LEU A 315 23.15 30.61 -4.80
C LEU A 315 23.27 30.28 -6.29
N GLY A 316 23.85 29.13 -6.64
CA GLY A 316 24.08 28.72 -8.03
C GLY A 316 25.52 28.97 -8.43
#